data_AF-A0A661S7X9-F1
#
_entry.id   AF-A0A661S7X9-F1
#
_cell.length_a   1.000
_cell.length_b   1.000
_cell.length_c   1.000
_cell.angle_alpha   90.00
_cell.angle_beta   90.00
_cell.angle_gamma   90.00
#
_symmetry.space_group_name_H-M   'P 1'
#
loop_
_entity.id
_entity.type
_entity.pdbx_description
1 polymer ?
#
loop_
_entity_poly.entity_id
_entity_poly.type
_entity_poly.pdbx_seq_one_letter_code
_entity_poly.pdbx_strand_id
1 'polypeptide(L)'
;MLHVEAVQKSLDGFMAVSRASLTVKKGEIIAVIGPNGAGKTTLFSLITGQLKPDKGEIYFKNEMIAGLPPYKICRKGISRSFQIVNIFKRLTVFENVQAAVLSYQKKGSAAKVVIIYI
;
A
#
# COMPACT_ATOMS: atom_id res chain seq x y z
N MET A 1 -12.28 -1.59 7.99
CA MET A 1 -12.10 -3.01 7.63
C MET A 1 -11.42 -3.04 6.28
N LEU A 2 -10.39 -3.88 6.13
CA LEU A 2 -9.78 -4.25 4.86
C LEU A 2 -10.32 -5.64 4.50
N HIS A 3 -10.76 -5.83 3.26
CA HIS A 3 -11.22 -7.12 2.75
C HIS A 3 -10.57 -7.37 1.39
N VAL A 4 -9.93 -8.53 1.25
CA VAL A 4 -9.26 -9.00 0.03
C VAL A 4 -9.95 -10.29 -0.34
N GLU A 5 -10.42 -10.39 -1.58
CA GLU A 5 -11.20 -11.52 -2.05
C GLU A 5 -10.61 -12.13 -3.32
N ALA A 6 -10.10 -13.36 -3.17
CA ALA A 6 -9.59 -14.22 -4.22
C ALA A 6 -8.64 -13.52 -5.21
N VAL A 7 -7.81 -12.60 -4.69
CA VAL A 7 -6.94 -11.78 -5.52
C VAL A 7 -5.88 -12.63 -6.20
N GLN A 8 -5.67 -12.35 -7.49
CA GLN A 8 -4.68 -13.03 -8.32
C GLN A 8 -3.72 -12.03 -8.95
N LYS A 9 -2.45 -12.42 -9.06
CA LYS A 9 -1.45 -11.69 -9.83
C LYS A 9 -0.40 -12.62 -10.43
N SER A 10 -0.27 -12.53 -11.74
CA SER A 10 0.84 -13.07 -12.51
C SER A 10 1.88 -11.98 -12.79
N LEU A 11 3.15 -12.37 -12.78
CA LEU A 11 4.31 -11.55 -13.15
C LEU A 11 5.15 -12.38 -14.11
N ASP A 12 5.32 -11.90 -15.35
CA ASP A 12 6.13 -12.56 -16.39
C ASP A 12 5.80 -14.07 -16.57
N GLY A 13 4.51 -14.40 -16.57
CA GLY A 13 4.02 -15.78 -16.73
C GLY A 13 4.06 -16.63 -15.45
N PHE A 14 4.65 -16.13 -14.36
CA PHE A 14 4.66 -16.80 -13.06
C PHE A 14 3.50 -16.31 -12.17
N MET A 15 2.76 -17.24 -11.57
CA MET A 15 1.65 -16.94 -10.66
C MET A 15 2.18 -16.50 -9.27
N ALA A 16 2.45 -15.21 -9.11
CA ALA A 16 2.99 -14.65 -7.86
C ALA A 16 1.98 -14.63 -6.70
N VAL A 17 0.69 -14.46 -7.00
CA VAL A 17 -0.43 -14.60 -6.05
C VAL A 17 -1.55 -15.35 -6.76
N SER A 18 -1.97 -16.50 -6.24
CA SER A 18 -2.91 -17.38 -6.96
C SER A 18 -4.38 -17.10 -6.63
N ARG A 19 -4.77 -17.00 -5.35
CA ARG A 19 -6.13 -16.70 -4.85
C ARG A 19 -6.09 -16.24 -3.39
N ALA A 20 -5.45 -15.11 -3.12
CA ALA A 20 -5.34 -14.62 -1.74
C ALA A 20 -6.65 -14.00 -1.26
N SER A 21 -7.15 -14.47 -0.12
CA SER A 21 -8.27 -13.86 0.60
C SER A 21 -7.89 -13.59 2.04
N LEU A 22 -8.19 -12.40 2.55
CA LEU A 22 -8.00 -12.04 3.95
C LEU A 22 -8.94 -10.91 4.36
N THR A 23 -9.28 -10.87 5.63
CA THR A 23 -10.06 -9.78 6.22
C THR A 23 -9.31 -9.24 7.43
N VAL A 24 -9.20 -7.92 7.53
CA VAL A 24 -8.63 -7.23 8.69
C VAL A 24 -9.69 -6.28 9.26
N LYS A 25 -10.13 -6.55 10.48
CA LYS A 25 -11.08 -5.70 11.20
C LYS A 25 -10.39 -4.46 11.75
N LYS A 26 -11.17 -3.46 12.14
CA LYS A 26 -10.62 -2.23 12.75
C LYS A 26 -9.98 -2.59 14.09
N GLY A 27 -8.75 -2.14 14.31
CA GLY A 27 -7.99 -2.41 15.55
C GLY A 27 -7.32 -3.78 15.59
N GLU A 28 -7.46 -4.59 14.55
CA GLU A 28 -6.83 -5.90 14.46
C GLU A 28 -5.39 -5.79 13.95
N ILE A 29 -4.50 -6.61 14.50
CA ILE A 29 -3.13 -6.77 14.04
C ILE A 29 -3.02 -8.16 13.42
N ILE A 30 -2.66 -8.21 12.15
CA ILE A 30 -2.51 -9.45 11.39
C ILE A 30 -1.10 -9.51 10.81
N ALA A 31 -0.49 -10.69 10.86
CA ALA A 31 0.78 -10.98 10.21
C ALA A 31 0.55 -11.93 9.02
N VAL A 32 1.14 -11.60 7.87
CA VAL A 32 1.23 -12.52 6.72
C VAL A 32 2.63 -13.12 6.72
N ILE A 33 2.72 -14.41 6.99
CA ILE A 33 3.99 -15.16 7.07
C ILE A 33 4.13 -16.16 5.93
N GLY A 34 5.36 -16.56 5.63
CA GLY A 34 5.67 -17.53 4.57
C GLY A 34 7.12 -17.39 4.10
N PRO A 35 7.64 -18.34 3.31
CA PRO A 35 9.02 -18.31 2.82
C PRO A 35 9.26 -17.16 1.83
N ASN A 36 10.53 -16.90 1.50
CA ASN A 36 10.89 -15.98 0.42
C ASN A 36 10.29 -16.47 -0.91
N GLY A 37 9.76 -15.55 -1.72
CA GLY A 37 9.06 -15.90 -2.97
C GLY A 37 7.59 -16.31 -2.80
N ALA A 38 7.07 -16.47 -1.58
CA ALA A 38 5.66 -16.86 -1.36
C ALA A 38 4.60 -15.80 -1.75
N GLY A 39 4.99 -14.69 -2.39
CA GLY A 39 4.05 -13.66 -2.85
C GLY A 39 3.64 -12.60 -1.83
N LYS A 40 4.21 -12.60 -0.60
CA LYS A 40 3.88 -11.62 0.45
C LYS A 40 4.02 -10.17 -0.02
N THR A 41 5.21 -9.82 -0.54
CA THR A 41 5.48 -8.47 -1.05
C THR A 41 4.54 -8.11 -2.20
N THR A 42 4.22 -9.07 -3.07
CA THR A 42 3.26 -8.91 -4.17
C THR A 42 1.87 -8.60 -3.63
N LEU A 43 1.39 -9.34 -2.63
CA LEU A 43 0.10 -9.11 -1.97
C LEU A 43 0.02 -7.70 -1.36
N PHE A 44 1.05 -7.26 -0.63
CA PHE A 44 1.10 -5.89 -0.10
C PHE A 44 1.11 -4.84 -1.22
N SER A 45 1.82 -5.08 -2.32
CA SER A 45 1.83 -4.20 -3.49
C SER A 45 0.46 -4.11 -4.17
N LEU A 46 -0.31 -5.19 -4.20
CA LEU A 46 -1.69 -5.19 -4.71
C LEU A 46 -2.63 -4.36 -3.81
N ILE A 47 -2.58 -4.58 -2.49
CA ILE A 47 -3.39 -3.85 -1.51
C ILE A 47 -3.09 -2.34 -1.53
N THR A 48 -1.82 -1.99 -1.74
CA THR A 48 -1.35 -0.60 -1.70
C THR A 48 -1.38 0.10 -3.06
N GLY A 49 -1.84 -0.59 -4.12
CA GLY A 49 -2.01 -0.05 -5.47
C GLY A 49 -0.72 0.08 -6.28
N GLN A 50 0.40 -0.46 -5.79
CA GLN A 50 1.67 -0.51 -6.52
C GLN A 50 1.58 -1.46 -7.72
N LEU A 51 0.76 -2.50 -7.59
CA LEU A 51 0.39 -3.41 -8.66
C LEU A 51 -1.13 -3.44 -8.80
N LYS A 52 -1.61 -3.58 -10.03
CA LYS A 52 -3.02 -3.88 -10.29
C LYS A 52 -3.21 -5.41 -10.28
N PRO A 53 -4.22 -5.94 -9.56
CA PRO A 53 -4.55 -7.36 -9.62
C PRO A 53 -5.04 -7.74 -11.01
N ASP A 54 -4.78 -8.98 -11.41
CA ASP A 54 -5.30 -9.53 -12.66
C ASP A 54 -6.77 -9.95 -12.49
N LYS A 55 -7.11 -10.47 -11.30
CA LYS A 55 -8.47 -10.84 -10.88
C LYS A 55 -8.65 -10.64 -9.37
N GLY A 56 -9.91 -10.66 -8.93
CA GLY A 56 -10.31 -10.52 -7.53
C GLY A 56 -10.45 -9.06 -7.13
N GLU A 57 -10.86 -8.86 -5.88
CA GLU A 57 -11.31 -7.55 -5.39
C GLU A 57 -10.62 -7.19 -4.07
N ILE A 58 -10.45 -5.88 -3.86
CA ILE A 58 -9.86 -5.34 -2.64
C ILE A 58 -10.74 -4.17 -2.20
N TYR A 59 -11.27 -4.26 -0.99
CA TYR A 59 -12.12 -3.26 -0.37
C TYR A 59 -11.49 -2.69 0.88
N PHE A 60 -11.59 -1.38 1.06
CA PHE A 60 -11.23 -0.73 2.31
C PHE A 60 -12.35 0.22 2.73
N LYS A 61 -12.83 0.06 3.97
CA LYS A 61 -13.99 0.81 4.49
C LYS A 61 -15.20 0.72 3.55
N ASN A 62 -15.47 -0.48 3.02
CA ASN A 62 -16.56 -0.79 2.09
C ASN A 62 -16.45 -0.11 0.71
N GLU A 63 -15.30 0.45 0.37
CA GLU A 63 -15.04 1.02 -0.96
C GLU A 63 -14.04 0.14 -1.71
N MET A 64 -14.31 -0.13 -2.99
CA MET A 64 -13.36 -0.84 -3.85
C MET A 64 -12.12 0.04 -4.08
N ILE A 65 -10.94 -0.51 -3.82
CA ILE A 65 -9.64 0.18 -3.98
C ILE A 65 -8.71 -0.47 -5.01
N ALA A 66 -9.08 -1.66 -5.51
CA ALA A 66 -8.28 -2.39 -6.48
C ALA A 66 -7.98 -1.53 -7.73
N GLY A 67 -6.69 -1.42 -8.09
CA GLY A 67 -6.23 -0.65 -9.25
C GLY A 67 -6.21 0.87 -9.08
N LEU A 68 -6.60 1.42 -7.92
CA LEU A 68 -6.36 2.83 -7.62
C LEU A 68 -4.86 3.10 -7.44
N PRO A 69 -4.36 4.27 -7.84
CA PRO A 69 -2.97 4.62 -7.62
C PRO A 69 -2.66 4.80 -6.12
N PRO A 70 -1.43 4.53 -5.66
CA PRO A 70 -1.09 4.49 -4.23
C PRO A 70 -1.41 5.77 -3.45
N TYR A 71 -1.25 6.95 -4.07
CA TYR A 71 -1.56 8.22 -3.41
C TYR A 71 -3.06 8.39 -3.10
N LYS A 72 -3.96 7.77 -3.88
CA LYS A 72 -5.40 7.78 -3.59
C LYS A 72 -5.73 6.81 -2.46
N ILE A 73 -5.10 5.63 -2.45
CA ILE A 73 -5.25 4.62 -1.40
C ILE A 73 -4.74 5.15 -0.06
N CYS A 74 -3.57 5.80 -0.07
CA CYS A 74 -3.00 6.47 1.11
C CYS A 74 -3.96 7.49 1.72
N ARG A 75 -4.59 8.33 0.89
CA ARG A 75 -5.59 9.32 1.34
C ARG A 75 -6.86 8.69 1.92
N LYS A 76 -7.20 7.44 1.59
CA LYS A 76 -8.32 6.72 2.20
C LYS A 76 -7.97 6.19 3.61
N GLY A 77 -6.67 6.10 3.93
CA GLY A 77 -6.16 5.73 5.25
C GLY A 77 -5.36 4.42 5.30
N ILE A 78 -4.83 3.95 4.16
CA ILE A 78 -3.89 2.82 4.12
C ILE A 78 -2.48 3.35 3.88
N SER A 79 -1.59 3.22 4.86
CA SER A 79 -0.16 3.50 4.69
C SER A 79 0.65 2.19 4.60
N ARG A 80 1.84 2.29 4.00
CA ARG A 80 2.80 1.19 3.89
C ARG A 80 4.14 1.66 4.44
N SER A 81 4.73 0.89 5.35
CA SER A 81 6.15 0.99 5.67
C SER A 81 6.97 0.11 4.73
N PHE A 82 8.22 0.51 4.48
CA PHE A 82 9.15 -0.23 3.65
C PHE A 82 10.24 -0.87 4.51
N GLN A 83 10.74 -2.03 4.09
CA GLN A 83 11.84 -2.71 4.78
C GLN A 83 13.12 -1.87 4.79
N ILE A 84 13.36 -1.12 3.71
CA ILE A 84 14.45 -0.14 3.65
C ILE A 84 13.86 1.23 3.97
N VAL A 85 14.44 1.89 4.97
CA VAL A 85 14.02 3.22 5.42
C VAL A 85 14.29 4.24 4.32
N ASN A 86 13.22 4.83 3.78
CA ASN A 86 13.29 5.88 2.77
C ASN A 86 12.93 7.23 3.42
N ILE A 87 13.96 7.98 3.81
CA ILE A 87 13.85 9.28 4.48
C ILE A 87 14.53 10.37 3.63
N PHE A 88 14.09 11.61 3.79
CA PHE A 88 14.78 12.77 3.24
C PHE A 88 16.04 13.03 4.07
N LYS A 89 17.17 12.45 3.63
CA LYS A 89 18.45 12.52 4.34
C LYS A 89 18.99 13.94 4.57
N ARG A 90 18.53 14.91 3.77
CA ARG A 90 18.89 16.33 3.89
C ARG A 90 17.99 17.12 4.85
N LEU A 91 16.95 16.48 5.38
CA LEU A 91 16.01 17.07 6.32
C LEU A 91 16.27 16.49 7.71
N THR A 92 16.09 17.31 8.74
CA THR A 92 16.01 16.87 10.13
C THR A 92 14.88 15.87 10.34
N VAL A 93 14.88 15.18 11.48
CA VAL A 93 13.79 14.28 11.87
C VAL A 93 12.45 15.03 11.90
N PHE A 94 12.44 16.25 12.46
CA PHE A 94 11.23 17.07 12.54
C PHE A 94 10.71 17.42 11.14
N GLU A 95 11.57 17.84 10.23
CA GLU A 95 11.19 18.19 8.85
C GLU A 95 10.69 16.97 8.06
N ASN A 96 11.24 15.78 8.28
CA ASN A 96 10.71 14.55 7.69
C ASN A 96 9.26 14.27 8.12
N VAL A 97 8.96 14.43 9.41
CA VAL A 97 7.60 14.28 9.95
C VAL A 97 6.69 15.41 9.44
N GLN A 98 7.19 16.64 9.43
CA GLN A 98 6.46 17.81 8.94
C GLN A 98 6.06 17.66 7.47
N ALA A 99 6.95 17.16 6.61
CA ALA A 99 6.67 16.92 5.20
C ALA A 99 5.49 15.96 5.00
N ALA A 100 5.38 14.91 5.82
CA ALA A 100 4.25 13.98 5.78
C ALA A 100 2.93 14.67 6.20
N VAL A 101 2.96 15.48 7.26
CA VAL A 101 1.79 16.24 7.74
C VAL A 101 1.32 17.26 6.70
N LEU A 102 2.24 18.03 6.11
CA LEU A 102 1.93 19.03 5.09
C LEU A 102 1.32 18.39 3.84
N SER A 103 1.86 17.26 3.39
CA SER A 103 1.31 16.47 2.28
C SER A 103 -0.13 16.02 2.54
N TYR A 104 -0.41 15.58 3.77
CA TYR A 104 -1.75 15.18 4.19
C TYR A 104 -2.73 16.37 4.22
N GLN A 105 -2.29 17.51 4.77
CA GLN A 105 -3.12 18.72 4.93
C GLN A 105 -3.27 19.56 3.66
N LYS A 106 -2.55 19.26 2.58
CA LYS A 106 -2.52 20.03 1.31
C LYS A 106 -2.03 21.50 1.48
N LYS A 107 -1.29 21.82 2.54
CA LYS A 107 -0.81 23.19 2.84
C LYS A 107 0.62 23.44 2.33
N GLY A 108 0.82 23.50 1.02
CA GLY A 108 2.12 23.83 0.41
C GLY A 108 1.98 24.52 -0.95
N SER A 109 2.61 25.69 -1.10
CA SER A 109 2.80 26.36 -2.38
C SER A 109 3.93 25.64 -3.15
N ALA A 110 3.62 25.12 -4.33
CA ALA A 110 4.56 24.42 -5.23
C ALA A 110 5.27 23.18 -4.66
N ALA A 111 4.51 22.10 -4.46
CA ALA A 111 4.86 20.74 -4.91
C ALA A 111 3.63 19.86 -4.71
N LYS A 112 2.80 19.75 -5.75
CA LYS A 112 1.91 18.59 -5.84
C LYS A 112 2.83 17.37 -5.86
N VAL A 113 2.52 16.37 -5.02
CA VAL A 113 3.12 15.03 -4.97
C VAL A 113 4.26 14.88 -3.94
N VAL A 114 3.91 14.54 -2.69
CA VAL A 114 4.78 13.66 -1.87
C VAL A 114 4.34 12.23 -2.19
N ILE A 115 4.93 11.70 -3.25
CA ILE A 115 4.99 10.27 -3.47
C ILE A 115 6.21 9.79 -2.70
N ILE A 116 5.98 9.07 -1.60
CA ILE A 116 6.97 8.12 -1.12
C ILE A 116 6.82 6.92 -2.06
N TYR A 117 7.56 6.93 -3.19
CA TYR A 117 7.82 5.73 -4.00
C TYR A 117 9.27 5.33 -3.79
N ILE A 118 9.44 4.02 -3.63
CA ILE A 118 10.61 3.15 -3.88
C ILE A 118 11.92 3.87 -4.17
#